data_AF-X1RSU8-F1
#
_entry.id   AF-X1RSU8-F1
#
_cell.length_a   1.000
_cell.length_b   1.000
_cell.length_c   1.000
_cell.angle_alpha   90.00
_cell.angle_beta   90.00
_cell.angle_gamma   90.00
#
_symmetry.space_group_name_H-M   'P 1'
#
loop_
_entity.id
_entity.type
_entity.pdbx_description
1 polymer ?
#
loop_
_entity_poly.entity_id
_entity_poly.type
_entity_poly.pdbx_seq_one_letter_code
_entity_poly.pdbx_strand_id
1 'polypeptide(L)' 'MKLMETLNQCINAGHEMTKAIAIAQFNDDSPEARKITRRWRIGEAADLVGVSSQAIRDAEKAGRLPHPGYGNSRTG' A
#
# COMPACT_ATOMS: atom_id res chain seq x y z
N MET A 1 24.86 -26.77 20.46
CA MET A 1 24.89 -25.35 19.99
C MET A 1 26.19 -25.11 19.27
N LYS A 2 26.15 -24.86 17.96
CA LYS A 2 27.35 -24.59 17.15
C LYS A 2 27.50 -23.08 17.01
N LEU A 3 28.70 -22.56 17.25
CA LEU A 3 29.06 -21.13 17.12
C LEU A 3 28.49 -20.46 15.86
N MET A 4 28.51 -21.18 14.73
CA MET A 4 27.97 -20.72 13.45
C MET A 4 26.47 -20.41 13.48
N GLU A 5 25.71 -21.21 14.22
CA GLU A 5 24.26 -21.04 14.37
C GLU A 5 23.95 -19.79 15.19
N THR A 6 24.69 -19.57 16.28
CA THR A 6 24.60 -18.35 17.10
C THR A 6 25.02 -17.11 16.32
N LEU A 7 26.08 -17.19 15.52
CA LEU A 7 26.50 -16.08 14.64
C LEU A 7 25.42 -15.72 13.62
N ASN A 8 24.82 -16.72 12.96
CA ASN A 8 23.73 -16.49 12.01
C ASN A 8 22.50 -15.87 12.68
N GLN A 9 22.17 -16.28 13.92
CA GLN A 9 21.08 -15.67 14.69
C GLN A 9 21.37 -14.20 15.01
N CYS A 10 22.59 -13.87 15.44
CA CYS A 10 22.98 -12.48 15.70
C CYS A 10 22.90 -11.60 14.44
N ILE A 11 23.33 -12.12 13.28
CA ILE A 11 23.25 -11.41 12.00
C ILE A 11 21.80 -11.14 11.64
N ASN A 12 20.93 -12.15 11.74
CA ASN A 12 19.50 -11.99 11.43
C ASN A 12 18.83 -10.98 12.38
N ALA A 13 19.11 -11.06 13.68
CA ALA A 13 18.59 -10.10 14.65
C ALA A 13 19.06 -8.66 14.35
N GLY A 14 20.33 -8.49 13.95
CA GLY A 14 20.87 -7.19 13.54
C GLY A 14 20.20 -6.63 12.28
N HIS A 15 19.91 -7.48 11.29
CA HIS A 15 19.16 -7.08 10.10
C HIS A 15 17.72 -6.67 10.42
N GLU A 16 17.02 -7.42 11.28
CA GLU A 16 15.66 -7.09 11.70
C GLU A 16 15.62 -5.77 12.47
N MET A 17 16.57 -5.55 13.39
CA MET A 17 16.69 -4.29 14.12
C MET A 17 16.94 -3.11 13.15
N THR A 18 17.86 -3.28 12.20
CA THR A 18 18.16 -2.24 11.20
C THR A 18 16.94 -1.92 10.34
N LYS A 19 16.19 -2.95 9.92
CA LYS A 19 14.94 -2.79 9.17
C LYS A 19 13.88 -2.07 10.00
N ALA A 20 13.72 -2.42 11.28
CA ALA A 20 12.76 -1.77 12.17
C ALA A 20 13.08 -0.28 12.37
N ILE A 21 14.36 0.07 12.53
CA ILE A 21 14.82 1.47 12.61
C ILE A 21 14.51 2.21 11.30
N ALA A 22 14.80 1.60 10.15
CA ALA A 22 14.52 2.20 8.85
C ALA A 22 13.02 2.46 8.66
N ILE A 23 12.15 1.50 9.02
CA ILE A 23 10.69 1.68 8.98
C ILE A 23 10.25 2.77 9.95
N ALA A 24 10.80 2.82 11.17
CA ALA A 24 10.45 3.86 12.13
C ALA A 24 10.84 5.26 11.67
N GLN A 25 11.96 5.39 10.93
CA GLN A 25 12.49 6.68 10.48
C GLN A 25 11.90 7.15 9.14
N PHE A 26 11.69 6.22 8.19
CA PHE A 26 11.31 6.53 6.81
C PHE A 26 9.92 6.01 6.43
N ASN A 27 9.21 5.39 7.36
CA ASN A 27 7.98 4.63 7.12
C ASN A 27 8.22 3.38 6.24
N ASP A 28 7.21 2.53 6.06
CA ASP A 28 7.31 1.37 5.16
C ASP A 28 7.32 1.82 3.68
N ASP A 29 8.42 1.54 2.98
CA ASP A 29 8.62 1.85 1.56
C ASP A 29 8.60 0.60 0.67
N SER A 30 8.00 -0.49 1.16
CA SER A 30 7.77 -1.71 0.37
C SER A 30 6.88 -1.42 -0.85
N PRO A 31 7.01 -2.18 -1.95
CA PRO A 31 6.12 -2.04 -3.11
C PRO A 31 4.64 -2.13 -2.74
N GLU A 32 4.33 -2.91 -1.69
CA GLU A 32 2.99 -3.05 -1.13
C GLU A 32 2.51 -1.77 -0.43
N ALA A 33 3.37 -1.11 0.35
CA ALA A 33 3.08 0.17 0.98
C ALA A 33 2.94 1.33 -0.04
N ARG A 34 3.57 1.20 -1.22
CA ARG A 34 3.45 2.17 -2.33
C ARG A 34 2.18 2.04 -3.15
N LYS A 35 1.31 1.07 -2.84
CA LYS A 35 0.05 0.87 -3.57
C LYS A 35 -0.90 2.03 -3.29
N ILE A 36 -1.13 2.84 -4.32
CA ILE A 36 -2.06 3.97 -4.24
C ILE A 36 -3.49 3.45 -4.09
N THR A 37 -4.05 3.61 -2.90
CA THR A 37 -5.47 3.33 -2.64
C THR A 37 -6.34 4.50 -3.12
N ARG A 38 -7.63 4.26 -3.32
CA ARG A 38 -8.55 5.35 -3.68
C ARG A 38 -8.64 6.35 -2.53
N ARG A 39 -8.11 7.56 -2.77
CA ARG A 39 -8.15 8.66 -1.80
C ARG A 39 -9.55 9.19 -1.55
N TRP A 40 -10.39 9.19 -2.58
CA TRP A 40 -11.77 9.68 -2.53
C TRP A 40 -12.75 8.57 -2.89
N ARG A 41 -13.95 8.62 -2.32
CA ARG A 41 -15.04 7.74 -2.76
C ARG A 41 -15.46 8.12 -4.18
N ILE A 42 -16.06 7.18 -4.89
CA ILE A 42 -16.54 7.41 -6.27
C ILE A 42 -17.49 8.61 -6.33
N GLY A 43 -18.35 8.80 -5.33
CA GLY A 43 -19.24 9.96 -5.23
C GLY A 43 -18.47 11.28 -5.12
N GLU A 44 -17.53 11.38 -4.19
CA GLU A 44 -16.71 12.58 -3.99
C GLU A 44 -15.84 12.88 -5.21
N ALA A 45 -15.27 11.85 -5.84
CA ALA A 45 -14.51 11.99 -7.08
C ALA A 45 -15.41 12.46 -8.24
N ALA A 46 -16.64 11.97 -8.30
CA ALA A 46 -17.64 12.37 -9.29
C ALA A 46 -18.03 13.84 -9.13
N ASP A 47 -18.28 14.27 -7.89
CA ASP A 47 -18.60 15.66 -7.56
C ASP A 47 -17.43 16.61 -7.88
N LEU A 48 -16.19 16.21 -7.56
CA LEU A 48 -14.99 17.01 -7.86
C LEU A 48 -14.74 17.20 -9.36
N VAL A 49 -15.01 16.18 -10.17
CA VAL A 49 -14.77 16.20 -11.63
C VAL A 49 -16.01 16.70 -12.40
N GLY A 50 -17.16 16.80 -11.75
CA GLY A 50 -18.41 17.24 -12.38
C GLY A 50 -19.04 16.17 -13.29
N VAL A 51 -18.89 14.89 -12.93
CA VAL A 51 -19.46 13.75 -13.66
C VAL A 51 -20.38 12.94 -12.76
N SER A 52 -21.14 12.00 -13.33
CA SER A 52 -21.91 11.06 -12.50
C SER A 52 -21.01 9.95 -11.96
N SER A 53 -21.35 9.41 -10.79
CA SER A 53 -20.68 8.22 -10.24
C SER A 53 -20.75 7.01 -11.19
N GLN A 54 -21.81 6.90 -11.99
CA GLN A 54 -21.96 5.83 -12.98
C GLN A 54 -20.97 5.99 -14.15
N ALA A 55 -20.74 7.23 -14.61
CA ALA A 55 -19.75 7.50 -15.67
C ALA A 55 -18.34 7.05 -15.27
N ILE A 56 -17.97 7.23 -13.99
CA ILE A 56 -16.70 6.73 -13.46
C ILE A 56 -16.67 5.19 -13.48
N ARG A 57 -17.72 4.51 -13.01
CA ARG A 57 -17.80 3.03 -13.01
C ARG A 57 -17.74 2.45 -14.43
N ASP A 58 -18.41 3.07 -15.37
CA ASP A 58 -18.41 2.64 -16.77
C ASP A 58 -17.04 2.84 -17.41
N ALA A 59 -16.35 3.95 -17.09
CA ALA A 59 -14.99 4.20 -17.52
C ALA A 59 -13.97 3.20 -16.92
N GLU A 60 -14.16 2.79 -15.66
CA GLU A 60 -13.37 1.72 -15.03
C GLU A 60 -13.61 0.37 -15.71
N LYS A 61 -14.87 0.02 -16.00
CA LYS A 61 -15.23 -1.22 -16.70
C LYS A 61 -14.69 -1.25 -18.13
N ALA A 62 -14.69 -0.10 -18.80
CA ALA A 62 -14.14 0.07 -20.14
C ALA A 62 -12.59 0.16 -20.17
N GLY A 63 -11.92 0.10 -19.00
CA GLY A 63 -10.47 0.18 -18.90
C GLY A 63 -9.88 1.57 -19.18
N ARG A 64 -10.71 2.62 -19.25
CA ARG A 64 -10.27 4.02 -19.41
C ARG A 64 -9.76 4.61 -18.11
N LEU A 65 -10.26 4.12 -16.98
CA LEU A 65 -9.74 4.42 -15.66
C LEU A 65 -9.09 3.15 -15.08
N PRO A 66 -7.99 3.29 -14.32
CA PRO A 66 -7.40 2.16 -13.64
C PRO A 66 -8.44 1.51 -12.73
N HIS A 67 -8.56 0.18 -12.84
CA HIS A 67 -9.44 -0.59 -11.96
C HIS A 67 -9.02 -0.32 -10.50
N PRO A 68 -9.96 -0.24 -9.53
CA PRO A 68 -9.59 -0.14 -8.12
C PRO A 68 -8.81 -1.38 -7.72
N GLY A 69 -7.49 -1.36 -7.89
CA GLY A 69 -6.62 -2.46 -7.51
C GLY A 69 -6.53 -2.64 -5.99
N TYR A 70 -7.11 -1.73 -5.21
CA TYR A 70 -7.00 -1.71 -3.75
C TYR A 70 -8.34 -1.37 -3.10
N GLY A 71 -8.65 -2.10 -2.04
CA GLY A 71 -9.90 -2.03 -1.29
C GLY A 71 -10.30 -0.61 -0.92
N ASN A 72 -11.60 -0.38 -0.89
CA ASN A 72 -12.20 0.80 -0.28
C ASN A 72 -11.56 0.99 1.11
N SER A 73 -10.95 2.16 1.33
CA SER A 73 -10.27 2.57 2.56
C SER A 73 -11.29 2.67 3.71
N ARG A 74 -11.74 1.50 4.17
CA ARG A 74 -12.71 1.28 5.26
C ARG A 74 -12.41 -0.01 6.03
N THR A 75 -11.14 -0.24 6.35
CA THR A 75 -10.76 -1.08 7.49
C THR A 75 -9.99 -0.21 8.46
N GLY A 76 -10.77 0.55 9.24
CA GLY A 76 -10.41 1.04 10.56
C GLY A 76 -11.40 0.41 11.54
#